data_AF-A0A257Q3U0-F1
#
_entry.id   AF-A0A257Q3U0-F1
#
_cell.length_a   1.000
_cell.length_b   1.000
_cell.length_c   1.000
_cell.angle_alpha   90.00
_cell.angle_beta   90.00
_cell.angle_gamma   90.00
#
_symmetry.space_group_name_H-M   'P 1'
#
loop_
_entity.id
_entity.type
_entity.pdbx_description
1 polymer ?
#
loop_
_entity_poly.entity_id
_entity_poly.type
_entity_poly.pdbx_seq_one_letter_code
_entity_poly.pdbx_strand_id
1 'polypeptide(L)'
;MKLCSVVYRSRAMVNLSDYELYELVQAAQSRNAAESITGLMLYDDGRFYQWLEGPVENVYRLMRSIRTDRRHTDIEILSDKPALQRQFGDWKMRLATRGTRSIHSFNNVVVPSTAALNDLRQHPERTPGLLAELSPAPIAKACEEPSNSPLKGPAGSILKDILVTAVLPELLSRHPTETRKNPWPIDQRARALADLLIGSDTSAAIELLRTLQDSEGAIRHLYESLIEPTARRLGDLWGADLCSELDVTLGLGQLHRAIRLLNEEIEQPTIPKGLFLPAVLIVPEPGEAHMLNSVLDSDALGSIGWDPLTEFPASDEALQDLIAGTWFDALDLSLSPAFRRENWLPRVTKTIALARHASRNPALVVVVGGRIFTEDASARTRVGADGVSPTALSTAHVIRDEINKKKAD
;
A
#
# COMPACT_ATOMS: atom_id res chain seq x y z
N MET A 1 38.46 -26.22 -9.66
CA MET A 1 37.13 -26.80 -9.31
C MET A 1 36.10 -26.20 -10.24
N LYS A 2 35.16 -27.00 -10.78
CA LYS A 2 34.08 -26.46 -11.62
C LYS A 2 33.07 -25.76 -10.72
N LEU A 3 32.66 -24.55 -11.09
CA LEU A 3 31.61 -23.80 -10.40
C LEU A 3 30.28 -24.02 -11.11
N CYS A 4 29.19 -24.04 -10.36
CA CYS A 4 27.83 -23.98 -10.90
C CYS A 4 27.01 -22.94 -10.14
N SER A 5 25.92 -22.52 -10.77
CA SER A 5 24.87 -21.69 -10.18
C SER A 5 23.54 -22.40 -10.34
N VAL A 6 22.86 -22.61 -9.22
CA VAL A 6 21.53 -23.19 -9.15
C VAL A 6 20.58 -22.12 -8.60
N VAL A 7 19.46 -21.96 -9.30
CA VAL A 7 18.37 -21.08 -8.90
C VAL A 7 17.13 -21.95 -8.75
N TYR A 8 16.48 -21.87 -7.60
CA TYR A 8 15.22 -22.56 -7.38
C TYR A 8 14.20 -21.65 -6.73
N ARG A 9 12.94 -22.05 -6.89
CA ARG A 9 11.80 -21.51 -6.16
C ARG A 9 11.12 -22.60 -5.36
N SER A 10 10.58 -22.27 -4.19
CA SER A 10 9.76 -23.17 -3.37
C SER A 10 8.70 -22.39 -2.60
N ARG A 11 7.73 -23.11 -2.03
CA ARG A 11 6.69 -22.56 -1.15
C ARG A 11 6.97 -22.95 0.30
N ALA A 12 7.04 -22.00 1.21
CA ALA A 12 7.11 -22.26 2.64
C ALA A 12 5.86 -23.03 3.11
N MET A 13 6.04 -24.00 4.00
CA MET A 13 4.92 -24.77 4.57
C MET A 13 4.09 -23.94 5.55
N VAL A 14 4.76 -23.02 6.25
CA VAL A 14 4.19 -22.03 7.15
C VAL A 14 4.94 -20.72 6.89
N ASN A 15 4.25 -19.58 6.96
CA ASN A 15 4.89 -18.29 6.82
C ASN A 15 5.85 -18.07 7.99
N LEU A 16 7.14 -17.92 7.68
CA LEU A 16 8.17 -17.62 8.68
C LEU A 16 8.04 -16.18 9.14
N SER A 17 8.08 -15.99 10.45
CA SER A 17 8.25 -14.67 11.07
C SER A 17 9.65 -14.10 10.78
N ASP A 18 9.81 -12.79 10.97
CA ASP A 18 11.09 -12.10 10.85
C ASP A 18 12.21 -12.77 11.67
N TYR A 19 11.87 -13.29 12.85
CA TYR A 19 12.81 -13.99 13.72
C TYR A 19 13.22 -15.37 13.17
N GLU A 20 12.28 -16.18 12.71
CA GLU A 20 12.58 -17.50 12.13
C GLU A 20 13.36 -17.38 10.82
N LEU A 21 13.07 -16.35 10.03
CA LEU A 21 13.80 -16.04 8.81
C LEU A 21 15.25 -15.61 9.12
N TYR A 22 15.44 -14.83 10.19
CA TYR A 22 16.76 -14.48 10.70
C TYR A 22 17.56 -15.72 11.13
N GLU A 23 16.96 -16.63 11.91
CA GLU A 23 17.61 -17.88 12.33
C GLU A 23 17.98 -18.77 11.14
N LEU A 24 17.07 -18.88 10.16
CA LEU A 24 17.30 -19.63 8.93
C LEU A 24 18.51 -19.10 8.16
N VAL A 25 18.61 -17.78 8.01
CA VAL A 25 19.71 -17.14 7.27
C VAL A 25 21.04 -17.29 8.00
N GLN A 26 21.06 -17.15 9.33
CA GLN A 26 22.29 -17.37 10.12
C GLN A 26 22.81 -18.81 9.99
N ALA A 27 21.92 -19.80 10.08
CA ALA A 27 22.25 -21.19 9.87
C ALA A 27 22.77 -21.43 8.44
N ALA A 28 22.12 -20.84 7.44
CA ALA A 28 22.55 -20.91 6.04
C ALA A 28 23.94 -20.27 5.83
N GLN A 29 24.22 -19.12 6.45
CA GLN A 29 25.52 -18.44 6.35
C GLN A 29 26.65 -19.29 6.93
N SER A 30 26.46 -19.87 8.12
CA SER A 30 27.47 -20.72 8.77
C SER A 30 27.77 -21.98 7.93
N ARG A 31 26.72 -22.62 7.41
CA ARG A 31 26.87 -23.79 6.54
C ARG A 31 27.54 -23.43 5.21
N ASN A 32 27.09 -22.35 4.57
CA ASN A 32 27.61 -21.94 3.27
C ASN A 32 29.06 -21.47 3.36
N ALA A 33 29.47 -20.87 4.48
CA ALA A 33 30.88 -20.57 4.74
C ALA A 33 31.74 -21.84 4.76
N ALA A 34 31.29 -22.90 5.45
CA ALA A 34 32.01 -24.17 5.50
C ALA A 34 32.03 -24.90 4.14
N GLU A 35 30.96 -24.79 3.36
CA GLU A 35 30.85 -25.46 2.05
C GLU A 35 31.35 -24.59 0.86
N SER A 36 31.90 -23.40 1.12
CA SER A 36 32.32 -22.44 0.10
C SER A 36 31.19 -22.13 -0.91
N ILE A 37 29.98 -21.90 -0.41
CA ILE A 37 28.80 -21.53 -1.17
C ILE A 37 28.50 -20.05 -0.94
N THR A 38 28.07 -19.35 -1.99
CA THR A 38 27.60 -17.97 -1.92
C THR A 38 26.22 -17.87 -2.55
N GLY A 39 25.48 -16.81 -2.22
CA GLY A 39 24.11 -16.70 -2.71
C GLY A 39 23.27 -15.60 -2.11
N LEU A 40 22.07 -15.51 -2.67
CA LEU A 40 20.97 -14.65 -2.24
C LEU A 40 19.75 -15.52 -1.97
N MET A 41 19.08 -15.27 -0.85
CA MET A 41 17.77 -15.81 -0.53
C MET A 41 16.78 -14.65 -0.54
N LEU A 42 15.82 -14.73 -1.45
CA LEU A 42 14.66 -13.86 -1.45
C LEU A 42 13.50 -14.63 -0.81
N TYR A 43 12.94 -14.08 0.26
CA TYR A 43 11.72 -14.56 0.86
C TYR A 43 10.61 -13.52 0.69
N ASP A 44 9.54 -13.90 0.00
CA ASP A 44 8.43 -13.02 -0.30
C ASP A 44 7.11 -13.81 -0.25
N ASP A 45 6.26 -13.51 0.75
CA ASP A 45 4.91 -14.08 0.86
C ASP A 45 4.86 -15.60 0.76
N GLY A 46 5.56 -16.26 1.69
CA GLY A 46 5.59 -17.72 1.75
C GLY A 46 6.29 -18.37 0.55
N ARG A 47 7.04 -17.61 -0.27
CA ARG A 47 7.83 -18.17 -1.38
C ARG A 47 9.30 -17.87 -1.16
N PHE A 48 10.12 -18.89 -1.38
CA PHE A 48 11.57 -18.73 -1.48
C PHE A 48 11.98 -18.67 -2.93
N TYR A 49 12.90 -17.75 -3.23
CA TYR A 49 13.73 -17.77 -4.42
C TYR A 49 15.17 -17.76 -3.92
N GLN A 50 15.96 -18.76 -4.29
CA GLN A 50 17.33 -18.84 -3.80
C GLN A 50 18.30 -19.10 -4.95
N TRP A 51 19.35 -18.28 -4.97
CA TRP A 51 20.49 -18.41 -5.85
C TRP A 51 21.65 -18.99 -5.04
N LEU A 52 22.23 -20.08 -5.53
CA LEU A 52 23.33 -20.78 -4.89
C LEU A 52 24.45 -20.97 -5.91
N GLU A 53 25.64 -20.51 -5.57
CA GLU A 53 26.82 -20.68 -6.41
C GLU A 53 28.02 -21.20 -5.62
N GLY A 54 28.81 -22.07 -6.25
CA GLY A 54 29.95 -22.70 -5.59
C GLY A 54 30.47 -23.92 -6.34
N PRO A 55 31.39 -24.68 -5.72
CA PRO A 55 31.86 -25.93 -6.29
C PRO A 55 30.69 -26.89 -6.53
N VAL A 56 30.65 -27.50 -7.73
CA VAL A 56 29.56 -28.37 -8.19
C VAL A 56 29.14 -29.39 -7.13
N GLU A 57 30.11 -30.10 -6.55
CA GLU A 57 29.84 -31.15 -5.57
C GLU A 57 29.20 -30.62 -4.28
N ASN A 58 29.57 -29.40 -3.87
CA ASN A 58 29.05 -28.77 -2.65
C ASN A 58 27.65 -28.21 -2.87
N VAL A 59 27.40 -27.54 -4.00
CA VAL A 59 26.07 -27.02 -4.32
C VAL A 59 25.06 -28.16 -4.43
N TYR A 60 25.40 -29.27 -5.10
CA TYR A 60 24.48 -30.42 -5.18
C TYR A 60 24.29 -31.15 -3.85
N ARG A 61 25.30 -31.17 -2.97
CA ARG A 61 25.14 -31.68 -1.59
C ARG A 61 24.15 -30.81 -0.80
N LEU A 62 24.31 -29.49 -0.86
CA LEU A 62 23.39 -28.56 -0.22
C LEU A 62 21.97 -28.71 -0.80
N MET A 63 21.82 -28.80 -2.12
CA MET A 63 20.53 -28.98 -2.77
C MET A 63 19.81 -30.27 -2.34
N ARG A 64 20.54 -31.35 -2.07
CA ARG A 64 19.94 -32.58 -1.52
C ARG A 64 19.33 -32.34 -0.14
N SER A 65 20.01 -31.59 0.72
CA SER A 65 19.50 -31.20 2.04
C SER A 65 18.30 -30.28 1.93
N ILE A 66 18.35 -29.30 1.02
CA ILE A 66 17.26 -28.36 0.76
C ILE A 66 16.02 -29.11 0.26
N ARG A 67 16.18 -30.11 -0.62
CA ARG A 67 15.05 -30.93 -1.12
C ARG A 67 14.30 -31.71 -0.06
N THR A 68 14.94 -32.02 1.07
CA THR A 68 14.34 -32.76 2.18
C THR A 68 13.95 -31.86 3.35
N ASP A 69 14.16 -30.55 3.25
CA ASP A 69 13.84 -29.60 4.31
C ASP A 69 12.32 -29.50 4.49
N ARG A 70 11.84 -29.68 5.72
CA ARG A 70 10.41 -29.69 6.04
C ARG A 70 9.77 -28.30 6.07
N ARG A 71 10.56 -27.23 6.00
CA ARG A 71 10.08 -25.84 6.04
C ARG A 71 9.46 -25.38 4.72
N HIS A 72 9.65 -26.13 3.63
CA HIS A 72 9.10 -25.79 2.31
C HIS A 72 8.68 -27.01 1.49
N THR A 73 7.91 -26.76 0.43
CA THR A 73 7.40 -27.72 -0.56
C THR A 73 7.52 -27.12 -1.97
N ASP A 74 7.12 -27.88 -2.99
CA ASP A 74 6.96 -27.43 -4.37
C ASP A 74 8.25 -26.81 -4.94
N ILE A 75 9.38 -27.49 -4.71
CA ILE A 75 10.70 -27.04 -5.17
C ILE A 75 10.79 -27.21 -6.68
N GLU A 76 10.95 -26.08 -7.38
CA GLU A 76 11.13 -25.99 -8.82
C GLU A 76 12.52 -25.40 -9.13
N ILE A 77 13.31 -26.10 -9.94
CA ILE A 77 14.61 -25.59 -10.39
C ILE A 77 14.38 -24.68 -11.59
N LEU A 78 14.67 -23.40 -11.43
CA LEU A 78 14.49 -22.37 -12.45
C LEU A 78 15.72 -22.29 -13.37
N SER A 79 16.90 -22.54 -12.82
CA SER A 79 18.15 -22.59 -13.58
C SER A 79 19.16 -23.49 -12.89
N ASP A 80 19.88 -24.30 -13.67
CA ASP A 80 21.04 -25.09 -13.23
C ASP A 80 22.09 -24.99 -14.34
N LYS A 81 23.13 -24.19 -14.12
CA LYS A 81 24.12 -23.85 -15.17
C LYS A 81 25.53 -23.85 -14.60
N PRO A 82 26.55 -24.23 -15.40
CA PRO A 82 27.93 -23.98 -15.05
C PRO A 82 28.19 -22.47 -14.94
N ALA A 83 29.00 -22.06 -13.97
CA ALA A 83 29.37 -20.67 -13.73
C ALA A 83 30.88 -20.47 -13.99
N LEU A 84 31.25 -19.38 -14.65
CA LEU A 84 32.66 -19.02 -14.87
C LEU A 84 33.25 -18.27 -13.67
N GLN A 85 32.43 -17.49 -12.97
CA GLN A 85 32.79 -16.71 -11.79
C GLN A 85 31.58 -16.58 -10.85
N ARG A 86 31.85 -16.25 -9.58
CA ARG A 86 30.81 -15.94 -8.60
C ARG A 86 30.20 -14.57 -8.89
N GLN A 87 28.87 -14.48 -8.84
CA GLN A 87 28.12 -13.25 -9.01
C GLN A 87 27.89 -12.55 -7.67
N PHE A 88 27.73 -13.30 -6.57
CA PHE A 88 27.39 -12.77 -5.25
C PHE A 88 28.62 -12.49 -4.36
N GLY A 89 29.82 -12.42 -4.95
CA GLY A 89 31.06 -12.10 -4.25
C GLY A 89 31.28 -13.00 -3.01
N ASP A 90 31.28 -12.40 -1.82
CA ASP A 90 31.49 -13.07 -0.53
C ASP A 90 30.20 -13.32 0.27
N TRP A 91 29.03 -13.13 -0.32
CA TRP A 91 27.75 -13.29 0.37
C TRP A 91 27.49 -14.77 0.65
N LYS A 92 27.88 -15.24 1.85
CA LYS A 92 27.67 -16.64 2.25
C LYS A 92 26.19 -17.00 2.17
N MET A 93 25.31 -16.06 2.54
CA MET A 93 23.90 -16.01 2.16
C MET A 93 23.36 -14.64 2.56
N ARG A 94 22.95 -13.80 1.60
CA ARG A 94 22.21 -12.57 1.94
C ARG A 94 20.71 -12.81 1.88
N LEU A 95 19.96 -12.12 2.73
CA LEU A 95 18.51 -12.14 2.71
C LEU A 95 17.97 -10.89 2.01
N ALA A 96 17.04 -11.08 1.09
CA ALA A 96 16.17 -10.04 0.57
C ALA A 96 14.73 -10.37 0.94
N THR A 97 13.96 -9.39 1.39
CA THR A 97 12.54 -9.55 1.68
C THR A 97 11.80 -8.22 1.56
N ARG A 98 10.46 -8.27 1.41
CA ARG A 98 9.62 -7.06 1.33
C ARG A 98 9.35 -6.50 2.71
N GLY A 99 9.85 -5.29 2.95
CA GLY A 99 9.49 -4.48 4.11
C GLY A 99 10.05 -4.97 5.43
N THR A 100 11.03 -4.28 5.98
CA THR A 100 11.67 -4.72 7.23
C THR A 100 11.68 -3.64 8.28
N ARG A 101 10.53 -3.33 8.88
CA ARG A 101 10.44 -2.34 9.96
C ARG A 101 11.26 -2.66 11.22
N SER A 102 11.77 -3.90 11.39
CA SER A 102 12.54 -4.31 12.58
C SER A 102 13.89 -5.00 12.31
N ILE A 103 14.31 -5.20 11.05
CA ILE A 103 15.57 -5.91 10.70
C ILE A 103 16.65 -4.94 10.16
N HIS A 104 16.35 -3.63 10.08
CA HIS A 104 17.31 -2.61 9.64
C HIS A 104 18.59 -2.49 10.51
N SER A 105 18.66 -3.17 11.66
CA SER A 105 19.85 -3.22 12.51
C SER A 105 20.87 -4.30 12.11
N PHE A 106 20.62 -5.11 11.08
CA PHE A 106 21.48 -6.23 10.71
C PHE A 106 22.15 -6.01 9.33
N ASN A 107 23.49 -6.00 9.30
CA ASN A 107 24.33 -5.83 8.09
C ASN A 107 24.12 -6.87 6.95
N ASN A 108 23.15 -7.77 7.08
CA ASN A 108 22.97 -8.97 6.24
C ASN A 108 21.65 -8.98 5.45
N VAL A 109 20.81 -7.95 5.60
CA VAL A 109 19.55 -7.81 4.86
C VAL A 109 19.69 -6.73 3.81
N VAL A 110 19.26 -7.06 2.60
CA VAL A 110 19.14 -6.11 1.50
C VAL A 110 17.65 -5.84 1.29
N VAL A 111 17.28 -4.57 1.26
CA VAL A 111 15.90 -4.15 0.98
C VAL A 111 15.84 -3.65 -0.47
N PRO A 112 15.56 -4.53 -1.43
CA PRO A 112 15.36 -4.13 -2.82
C PRO A 112 14.06 -3.31 -2.97
N SER A 113 14.05 -2.41 -3.95
CA SER A 113 12.83 -1.67 -4.32
C SER A 113 11.73 -2.63 -4.78
N THR A 114 10.47 -2.19 -4.69
CA THR A 114 9.30 -2.98 -5.09
C THR A 114 9.36 -3.40 -6.56
N ALA A 115 9.93 -2.53 -7.41
CA ALA A 115 10.18 -2.78 -8.82
C ALA A 115 11.26 -3.86 -9.03
N ALA A 116 12.39 -3.75 -8.34
CA ALA A 116 13.47 -4.73 -8.41
C ALA A 116 13.02 -6.13 -7.94
N LEU A 117 12.17 -6.19 -6.90
CA LEU A 117 11.55 -7.44 -6.45
C LEU A 117 10.58 -8.05 -7.44
N ASN A 118 9.74 -7.23 -8.08
CA ASN A 118 8.81 -7.70 -9.10
C ASN A 118 9.55 -8.23 -10.32
N ASP A 119 10.63 -7.56 -10.74
CA ASP A 119 11.47 -8.00 -11.86
C ASP A 119 12.15 -9.34 -11.53
N LEU A 120 12.73 -9.51 -10.34
CA LEU A 120 13.30 -10.80 -9.91
C LEU A 120 12.29 -11.94 -9.89
N ARG A 121 11.04 -11.63 -9.54
CA ARG A 121 9.96 -12.61 -9.50
C ARG A 121 9.56 -13.09 -10.89
N GLN A 122 9.59 -12.18 -11.88
CA GLN A 122 9.19 -12.43 -13.27
C GLN A 122 10.35 -12.96 -14.13
N HIS A 123 11.57 -12.53 -13.83
CA HIS A 123 12.80 -12.81 -14.58
C HIS A 123 13.95 -13.23 -13.64
N PRO A 124 13.86 -14.40 -12.98
CA PRO A 124 14.85 -14.89 -12.01
C PRO A 124 16.26 -15.11 -12.61
N GLU A 125 16.39 -15.13 -13.93
CA GLU A 125 17.65 -15.17 -14.67
C GLU A 125 18.36 -13.80 -14.82
N ARG A 126 17.66 -12.67 -14.56
CA ARG A 126 18.19 -11.29 -14.71
C ARG A 126 18.87 -10.73 -13.46
N THR A 127 19.04 -11.55 -12.43
CA THR A 127 19.72 -11.26 -11.15
C THR A 127 21.09 -10.56 -11.24
N PRO A 128 21.95 -10.74 -12.27
CA PRO A 128 23.20 -9.99 -12.39
C PRO A 128 23.01 -8.47 -12.47
N GLY A 129 21.89 -7.99 -13.03
CA GLY A 129 21.59 -6.55 -13.10
C GLY A 129 21.31 -5.91 -11.72
N LEU A 130 20.81 -6.72 -10.78
CA LEU A 130 20.46 -6.32 -9.42
C LEU A 130 21.68 -6.01 -8.54
N LEU A 131 22.81 -6.70 -8.78
CA LEU A 131 24.05 -6.53 -8.02
C LEU A 131 24.69 -5.14 -8.20
N ALA A 132 24.42 -4.48 -9.33
CA ALA A 132 24.90 -3.12 -9.60
C ALA A 132 24.18 -2.07 -8.74
N GLU A 133 22.90 -2.25 -8.44
CA GLU A 133 22.11 -1.36 -7.57
C GLU A 133 22.30 -1.64 -6.08
N LEU A 134 22.76 -2.84 -5.72
CA LEU A 134 22.85 -3.34 -4.34
C LEU A 134 24.28 -3.38 -3.77
N SER A 135 25.27 -2.85 -4.51
CA SER A 135 26.65 -2.72 -4.04
C SER A 135 26.83 -1.40 -3.29
N PRO A 136 27.35 -1.39 -2.04
CA PRO A 136 27.67 -0.16 -1.35
C PRO A 136 28.95 0.44 -1.97
N ALA A 137 28.81 1.38 -2.90
CA ALA A 137 29.92 2.21 -3.37
C ALA A 137 30.20 3.34 -2.35
N PRO A 138 31.47 3.77 -2.21
CA PRO A 138 31.96 4.44 -1.01
C PRO A 138 31.44 5.87 -0.87
N ILE A 139 31.11 6.24 0.37
CA ILE A 139 30.71 7.58 0.80
C ILE A 139 31.77 8.60 0.33
N ALA A 140 31.40 9.48 -0.61
CA ALA A 140 32.24 10.58 -1.03
C ALA A 140 31.45 11.90 -1.12
N LYS A 141 31.70 12.73 -0.09
CA LYS A 141 31.70 14.21 0.00
C LYS A 141 30.48 15.04 -0.43
N ALA A 142 30.00 15.75 0.59
CA ALA A 142 29.14 16.93 0.63
C ALA A 142 29.31 17.95 -0.52
N CYS A 143 28.17 18.50 -0.95
CA CYS A 143 28.03 19.84 -1.52
C CYS A 143 26.77 20.51 -0.95
N GLU A 144 26.83 21.84 -0.85
CA GLU A 144 26.15 22.72 0.10
C GLU A 144 24.68 23.05 -0.23
N GLU A 145 23.85 23.20 0.82
CA GLU A 145 22.55 23.88 0.77
C GLU A 145 22.71 25.40 0.97
N PRO A 146 21.84 26.26 0.40
CA PRO A 146 21.85 27.69 0.67
C PRO A 146 21.31 28.00 2.08
N SER A 147 22.07 28.80 2.82
CA SER A 147 21.85 29.10 4.24
C SER A 147 20.57 29.88 4.53
N ASN A 148 19.77 29.41 5.49
CA ASN A 148 18.89 30.25 6.30
C ASN A 148 19.59 30.56 7.63
N SER A 149 20.15 31.76 7.78
CA SER A 149 20.86 32.14 9.01
C SER A 149 19.89 32.70 10.06
N PRO A 150 19.95 32.27 11.33
CA PRO A 150 19.16 32.84 12.41
C PRO A 150 19.65 34.27 12.74
N LEU A 151 18.71 35.14 13.15
CA LEU A 151 19.00 36.49 13.66
C LEU A 151 20.04 36.41 14.80
N LYS A 152 21.27 36.88 14.55
CA LYS A 152 22.32 36.95 15.57
C LYS A 152 22.28 38.30 16.29
N GLY A 153 22.23 38.26 17.62
CA GLY A 153 22.37 39.41 18.50
C GLY A 153 21.67 39.22 19.85
N PRO A 154 22.03 39.98 20.88
CA PRO A 154 21.47 39.86 22.23
C PRO A 154 19.95 40.06 22.26
N ALA A 155 19.40 40.85 21.33
CA ALA A 155 17.96 41.02 21.17
C ALA A 155 17.24 39.71 20.79
N GLY A 156 17.86 38.84 19.98
CA GLY A 156 17.26 37.57 19.55
C GLY A 156 17.26 36.49 20.64
N SER A 157 18.30 36.45 21.48
CA SER A 157 18.33 35.56 22.65
C SER A 157 17.40 36.04 23.76
N ILE A 158 17.34 37.35 23.99
CA ILE A 158 16.42 37.94 24.98
C ILE A 158 14.96 37.75 24.56
N LEU A 159 14.63 37.91 23.28
CA LEU A 159 13.27 37.66 22.79
C LEU A 159 12.88 36.19 22.91
N LYS A 160 13.81 35.27 22.63
CA LYS A 160 13.61 33.82 22.78
C LYS A 160 13.42 33.43 24.25
N ASP A 161 14.23 33.99 25.15
CA ASP A 161 14.13 33.72 26.58
C ASP A 161 12.85 34.33 27.17
N ILE A 162 12.44 35.53 26.77
CA ILE A 162 11.16 36.12 27.20
C ILE A 162 9.98 35.28 26.65
N LEU A 163 10.06 34.82 25.41
CA LEU A 163 9.04 33.96 24.80
C LEU A 163 8.88 32.64 25.56
N VAL A 164 9.98 31.96 25.88
CA VAL A 164 9.95 30.63 26.50
C VAL A 164 9.69 30.69 28.00
N THR A 165 10.20 31.71 28.69
CA THR A 165 10.19 31.75 30.17
C THR A 165 9.02 32.54 30.75
N ALA A 166 8.49 33.53 30.01
CA ALA A 166 7.40 34.38 30.49
C ALA A 166 6.13 34.22 29.65
N VAL A 167 6.25 34.29 28.32
CA VAL A 167 5.07 34.37 27.44
C VAL A 167 4.41 33.01 27.23
N LEU A 168 5.18 31.95 26.94
CA LEU A 168 4.63 30.60 26.70
C LEU A 168 3.90 30.01 27.92
N PRO A 169 4.45 30.06 29.14
CA PRO A 169 3.78 29.51 30.32
C PRO A 169 2.50 30.28 30.65
N GLU A 170 2.50 31.59 30.44
CA GLU A 170 1.33 32.44 30.69
C GLU A 170 0.24 32.25 29.63
N LEU A 171 0.61 31.99 28.37
CA LEU A 171 -0.32 31.57 27.31
C LEU A 171 -0.88 30.16 27.54
N LEU A 172 -0.05 29.20 27.95
CA LEU A 172 -0.47 27.83 28.22
C LEU A 172 -1.38 27.72 29.46
N SER A 173 -1.17 28.58 30.46
CA SER A 173 -2.04 28.65 31.65
C SER A 173 -3.36 29.37 31.38
N ARG A 174 -3.38 30.36 30.48
CA ARG A 174 -4.61 31.06 30.04
C ARG A 174 -5.39 30.29 28.97
N HIS A 175 -4.74 29.34 28.29
CA HIS A 175 -5.33 28.45 27.29
C HIS A 175 -4.96 26.98 27.57
N PRO A 176 -5.63 26.33 28.54
CA PRO A 176 -5.46 24.90 28.78
C PRO A 176 -5.90 24.13 27.52
N THR A 177 -4.92 23.58 26.80
CA THR A 177 -5.01 22.62 25.69
C THR A 177 -6.41 22.43 25.06
N GLU A 178 -6.71 23.26 24.06
CA GLU A 178 -7.68 22.94 23.02
C GLU A 178 -7.02 23.09 21.64
N THR A 179 -7.08 22.00 20.88
CA THR A 179 -6.92 21.84 19.42
C THR A 179 -6.47 23.07 18.64
N ARG A 180 -5.30 22.96 17.97
CA ARG A 180 -4.86 23.88 16.91
C ARG A 180 -6.01 24.11 15.92
N LYS A 181 -6.61 25.30 15.92
CA LYS A 181 -7.60 25.71 14.92
C LYS A 181 -6.87 26.00 13.60
N ASN A 182 -7.25 25.23 12.58
CA ASN A 182 -6.83 25.41 11.20
C ASN A 182 -7.34 26.78 10.69
N PRO A 183 -6.51 27.63 10.06
CA PRO A 183 -6.94 28.94 9.56
C PRO A 183 -8.02 28.91 8.45
N TRP A 184 -8.34 27.74 7.89
CA TRP A 184 -9.33 27.58 6.82
C TRP A 184 -10.50 26.66 7.23
N PRO A 185 -11.76 27.03 6.91
CA PRO A 185 -12.89 26.08 6.92
C PRO A 185 -12.68 24.95 5.91
N ILE A 186 -13.06 23.70 6.26
CA ILE A 186 -12.96 22.50 5.40
C ILE A 186 -13.53 22.75 4.00
N ASP A 187 -14.72 23.32 3.92
CA ASP A 187 -15.42 23.61 2.66
C ASP A 187 -14.65 24.58 1.75
N GLN A 188 -13.89 25.52 2.33
CA GLN A 188 -13.15 26.50 1.55
C GLN A 188 -11.91 25.90 0.92
N ARG A 189 -11.18 25.03 1.64
CA ARG A 189 -10.01 24.31 1.11
C ARG A 189 -10.42 23.35 -0.01
N ALA A 190 -11.49 22.59 0.24
CA ALA A 190 -11.99 21.61 -0.71
C ALA A 190 -12.45 22.26 -2.02
N ARG A 191 -13.12 23.43 -1.91
CA ARG A 191 -13.52 24.25 -3.05
C ARG A 191 -12.32 24.81 -3.81
N ALA A 192 -11.36 25.40 -3.12
CA ALA A 192 -10.15 25.93 -3.76
C ALA A 192 -9.40 24.83 -4.54
N LEU A 193 -9.25 23.64 -3.93
CA LEU A 193 -8.63 22.51 -4.61
C LEU A 193 -9.45 22.01 -5.81
N ALA A 194 -10.78 21.90 -5.71
CA ALA A 194 -11.63 21.50 -6.82
C ALA A 194 -11.55 22.49 -8.00
N ASP A 195 -11.52 23.79 -7.72
CA ASP A 195 -11.38 24.83 -8.74
C ASP A 195 -10.01 24.74 -9.45
N LEU A 196 -8.93 24.46 -8.71
CA LEU A 196 -7.59 24.24 -9.29
C LEU A 196 -7.53 22.97 -10.16
N LEU A 197 -8.21 21.90 -9.78
CA LEU A 197 -8.22 20.61 -10.49
C LEU A 197 -9.01 20.65 -11.80
N ILE A 198 -10.06 21.48 -11.88
CA ILE A 198 -10.80 21.75 -13.12
C ILE A 198 -10.02 22.73 -14.00
N GLY A 199 -9.20 23.59 -13.39
CA GLY A 199 -8.28 24.47 -14.11
C GLY A 199 -7.16 23.71 -14.83
N SER A 200 -6.48 24.41 -15.75
CA SER A 200 -5.32 23.88 -16.47
C SER A 200 -4.01 23.91 -15.67
N ASP A 201 -4.03 24.37 -14.41
CA ASP A 201 -2.84 24.52 -13.56
C ASP A 201 -2.71 23.39 -12.52
N THR A 202 -2.28 22.23 -12.99
CA THR A 202 -2.02 21.05 -12.16
C THR A 202 -0.91 21.28 -11.11
N SER A 203 0.01 22.21 -11.37
CA SER A 203 1.14 22.48 -10.47
C SER A 203 0.65 23.14 -9.18
N ALA A 204 -0.29 24.09 -9.30
CA ALA A 204 -0.90 24.77 -8.16
C ALA A 204 -1.69 23.81 -7.25
N ALA A 205 -2.36 22.79 -7.81
CA ALA A 205 -3.09 21.80 -7.02
C ALA A 205 -2.13 20.94 -6.16
N ILE A 206 -0.99 20.53 -6.72
CA ILE A 206 0.04 19.75 -5.98
C ILE A 206 0.68 20.62 -4.89
N GLU A 207 1.00 21.88 -5.20
CA GLU A 207 1.59 22.82 -4.23
C GLU A 207 0.65 23.10 -3.04
N LEU A 208 -0.66 23.26 -3.31
CA LEU A 208 -1.67 23.40 -2.26
C LEU A 208 -1.72 22.16 -1.37
N LEU A 209 -1.73 20.97 -1.96
CA LEU A 209 -1.74 19.71 -1.20
C LEU A 209 -0.47 19.53 -0.36
N ARG A 210 0.71 19.86 -0.89
CA ARG A 210 1.98 19.86 -0.12
C ARG A 210 1.93 20.82 1.05
N THR A 211 1.48 22.05 0.82
CA THR A 211 1.36 23.06 1.87
C THR A 211 0.46 22.59 3.02
N LEU A 212 -0.65 21.93 2.67
CA LEU A 212 -1.57 21.36 3.67
C LEU A 212 -0.95 20.16 4.39
N GLN A 213 -0.24 19.27 3.67
CA GLN A 213 0.49 18.15 4.26
C GLN A 213 1.57 18.61 5.25
N ASP A 214 2.36 19.63 4.90
CA ASP A 214 3.38 20.20 5.79
C ASP A 214 2.77 20.73 7.09
N SER A 215 1.52 21.21 7.03
CA SER A 215 0.82 21.79 8.18
C SER A 215 0.04 20.77 9.03
N GLU A 216 -0.53 19.73 8.42
CA GLU A 216 -1.48 18.80 9.04
C GLU A 216 -0.93 17.36 9.16
N GLY A 217 0.29 17.12 8.68
CA GLY A 217 0.96 15.83 8.70
C GLY A 217 0.63 15.00 7.46
N ALA A 218 0.70 13.67 7.59
CA ALA A 218 0.55 12.76 6.44
C ALA A 218 -0.76 13.00 5.64
N ILE A 219 -0.67 12.89 4.31
CA ILE A 219 -1.79 13.13 3.36
C ILE A 219 -3.05 12.32 3.69
N ARG A 220 -2.92 11.13 4.29
CA ARG A 220 -4.05 10.32 4.81
C ARG A 220 -4.94 11.06 5.82
N HIS A 221 -4.37 11.98 6.60
CA HIS A 221 -5.13 12.81 7.56
C HIS A 221 -6.00 13.86 6.85
N LEU A 222 -5.74 14.10 5.57
CA LEU A 222 -6.52 15.00 4.72
C LEU A 222 -7.64 14.26 3.96
N TYR A 223 -7.78 12.93 4.08
CA TYR A 223 -8.76 12.18 3.29
C TYR A 223 -10.19 12.64 3.58
N GLU A 224 -10.60 12.57 4.85
CA GLU A 224 -11.93 13.02 5.29
C GLU A 224 -12.08 14.54 5.27
N SER A 225 -11.01 15.27 5.55
CA SER A 225 -11.08 16.73 5.76
C SER A 225 -10.86 17.57 4.50
N LEU A 226 -10.43 16.96 3.40
CA LEU A 226 -10.11 17.64 2.15
C LEU A 226 -10.39 16.80 0.91
N ILE A 227 -9.81 15.60 0.79
CA ILE A 227 -9.83 14.83 -0.46
C ILE A 227 -11.25 14.40 -0.84
N GLU A 228 -11.96 13.73 0.07
CA GLU A 228 -13.35 13.32 -0.15
C GLU A 228 -14.29 14.53 -0.34
N PRO A 229 -14.19 15.61 0.46
CA PRO A 229 -14.88 16.87 0.16
C PRO A 229 -14.58 17.46 -1.22
N THR A 230 -13.33 17.41 -1.69
CA THR A 230 -12.95 17.89 -3.02
C THR A 230 -13.56 17.03 -4.12
N ALA A 231 -13.53 15.71 -3.99
CA ALA A 231 -14.18 14.80 -4.93
C ALA A 231 -15.70 15.04 -4.99
N ARG A 232 -16.34 15.22 -3.83
CA ARG A 232 -17.75 15.58 -3.72
C ARG A 232 -18.05 16.91 -4.40
N ARG A 233 -17.18 17.91 -4.20
CA ARG A 233 -17.29 19.23 -4.82
C ARG A 233 -17.17 19.16 -6.34
N LEU A 234 -16.26 18.35 -6.89
CA LEU A 234 -16.18 18.10 -8.33
C LEU A 234 -17.50 17.53 -8.87
N GLY A 235 -18.10 16.56 -8.14
CA GLY A 235 -19.41 16.03 -8.46
C GLY A 235 -20.55 17.07 -8.37
N ASP A 236 -20.52 17.96 -7.37
CA ASP A 236 -21.49 19.06 -7.23
C ASP A 236 -21.38 20.08 -8.38
N LEU A 237 -20.14 20.40 -8.80
CA LEU A 237 -19.91 21.33 -9.91
C LEU A 237 -20.46 20.76 -11.21
N TRP A 238 -20.28 19.46 -11.45
CA TRP A 238 -20.87 18.79 -12.61
C TRP A 238 -22.38 18.68 -12.53
N GLY A 239 -22.94 18.30 -11.37
CA GLY A 239 -24.38 18.24 -11.17
C GLY A 239 -25.09 19.61 -11.24
N ALA A 240 -24.33 20.71 -11.09
CA ALA A 240 -24.80 22.07 -11.27
C ALA A 240 -24.49 22.64 -12.68
N ASP A 241 -24.03 21.81 -13.61
CA ASP A 241 -23.62 22.18 -14.98
C ASP A 241 -22.52 23.25 -15.04
N LEU A 242 -21.67 23.35 -13.99
CA LEU A 242 -20.56 24.29 -13.90
C LEU A 242 -19.23 23.73 -14.42
N CYS A 243 -19.16 22.43 -14.71
CA CYS A 243 -18.04 21.79 -15.39
C CYS A 243 -18.51 20.59 -16.22
N SER A 244 -17.72 20.20 -17.23
CA SER A 244 -18.04 19.05 -18.08
C SER A 244 -17.64 17.72 -17.44
N GLU A 245 -18.16 16.61 -17.98
CA GLU A 245 -17.75 15.26 -17.58
C GLU A 245 -16.24 15.03 -17.77
N LEU A 246 -15.66 15.61 -18.82
CA LEU A 246 -14.22 15.54 -19.08
C LEU A 246 -13.44 16.28 -17.98
N ASP A 247 -13.92 17.45 -17.54
CA ASP A 247 -13.26 18.24 -16.49
C ASP A 247 -13.27 17.50 -15.15
N VAL A 248 -14.39 16.86 -14.79
CA VAL A 248 -14.45 16.00 -13.60
C VAL A 248 -13.49 14.83 -13.72
N THR A 249 -13.46 14.17 -14.87
CA THR A 249 -12.58 13.02 -15.11
C THR A 249 -11.11 13.41 -14.97
N LEU A 250 -10.71 14.53 -15.59
CA LEU A 250 -9.36 15.07 -15.48
C LEU A 250 -9.04 15.52 -14.06
N GLY A 251 -9.95 16.22 -13.39
CA GLY A 251 -9.78 16.69 -12.02
C GLY A 251 -9.61 15.55 -11.01
N LEU A 252 -10.43 14.49 -11.11
CA LEU A 252 -10.29 13.29 -10.29
C LEU A 252 -8.98 12.54 -10.59
N GLY A 253 -8.58 12.44 -11.86
CA GLY A 253 -7.31 11.84 -12.26
C GLY A 253 -6.09 12.61 -11.73
N GLN A 254 -6.15 13.94 -11.76
CA GLN A 254 -5.12 14.81 -11.20
C GLN A 254 -5.05 14.71 -9.67
N LEU A 255 -6.20 14.73 -8.98
CA LEU A 255 -6.29 14.54 -7.54
C LEU A 255 -5.67 13.20 -7.12
N HIS A 256 -6.02 12.13 -7.83
CA HIS A 256 -5.46 10.81 -7.59
C HIS A 256 -3.94 10.77 -7.83
N ARG A 257 -3.46 11.33 -8.94
CA ARG A 257 -2.02 11.44 -9.20
C ARG A 257 -1.30 12.21 -8.10
N ALA A 258 -1.85 13.32 -7.64
CA ALA A 258 -1.27 14.14 -6.58
C ALA A 258 -1.19 13.35 -5.27
N ILE A 259 -2.26 12.66 -4.87
CA ILE A 259 -2.26 11.79 -3.68
C ILE A 259 -1.18 10.73 -3.79
N ARG A 260 -1.04 10.07 -4.95
CA ARG A 260 0.00 9.04 -5.14
C ARG A 260 1.41 9.59 -5.01
N LEU A 261 1.70 10.75 -5.61
CA LEU A 261 3.01 11.41 -5.50
C LEU A 261 3.33 11.80 -4.04
N LEU A 262 2.33 12.22 -3.28
CA LEU A 262 2.49 12.62 -1.87
C LEU A 262 2.54 11.40 -0.92
N ASN A 263 1.90 10.30 -1.30
CA ASN A 263 2.03 9.01 -0.61
C ASN A 263 3.39 8.37 -0.86
N GLU A 264 4.04 8.59 -2.01
CA GLU A 264 5.39 8.08 -2.30
C GLU A 264 6.47 8.68 -1.37
N GLU A 265 6.22 9.85 -0.76
CA GLU A 265 7.11 10.47 0.23
C GLU A 265 6.98 9.86 1.64
N ILE A 266 5.99 8.99 1.87
CA ILE A 266 5.76 8.32 3.15
C ILE A 266 5.91 6.81 2.92
N GLU A 267 6.92 6.19 3.53
CA GLU A 267 7.05 4.72 3.55
C GLU A 267 5.70 4.09 3.96
N GLN A 268 4.98 3.53 2.98
CA GLN A 268 3.74 2.82 3.26
C GLN A 268 4.01 1.74 4.31
N PRO A 269 3.14 1.58 5.31
CA PRO A 269 2.46 0.33 5.53
C PRO A 269 3.11 -0.96 5.05
N THR A 270 4.32 -1.37 5.44
CA THR A 270 4.79 -2.70 5.02
C THR A 270 4.04 -3.72 5.88
N ILE A 271 2.87 -4.13 5.38
CA ILE A 271 2.04 -5.16 5.99
C ILE A 271 2.85 -6.46 5.90
N PRO A 272 3.13 -7.16 7.02
CA PRO A 272 3.91 -8.39 7.01
C PRO A 272 3.24 -9.44 6.12
N LYS A 273 3.96 -9.93 5.12
CA LYS A 273 3.48 -10.98 4.25
C LYS A 273 3.38 -12.29 5.02
N GLY A 274 2.16 -12.77 5.18
CA GLY A 274 1.84 -14.03 5.84
C GLY A 274 0.85 -13.97 7.00
N LEU A 275 0.33 -12.79 7.33
CA LEU A 275 -1.00 -12.72 7.93
C LEU A 275 -2.02 -13.16 6.87
N PHE A 276 -2.97 -14.01 7.26
CA PHE A 276 -4.28 -14.04 6.57
C PHE A 276 -4.95 -12.70 6.91
N LEU A 277 -4.55 -11.67 6.18
CA LEU A 277 -5.21 -10.38 6.22
C LEU A 277 -6.61 -10.62 5.67
N PRO A 278 -7.64 -10.06 6.29
CA PRO A 278 -8.95 -10.20 5.75
C PRO A 278 -8.97 -9.56 4.35
N ALA A 279 -9.38 -10.35 3.36
CA ALA A 279 -9.32 -9.99 1.96
C ALA A 279 -10.57 -9.20 1.58
N VAL A 280 -10.39 -8.06 0.92
CA VAL A 280 -11.51 -7.22 0.47
C VAL A 280 -11.39 -7.02 -1.03
N LEU A 281 -12.45 -7.36 -1.75
CA LEU A 281 -12.61 -6.96 -3.13
C LEU A 281 -13.25 -5.58 -3.17
N ILE A 282 -12.59 -4.60 -3.78
CA ILE A 282 -13.07 -3.23 -3.93
C ILE A 282 -13.41 -3.00 -5.39
N VAL A 283 -14.66 -2.70 -5.67
CA VAL A 283 -15.16 -2.47 -7.03
C VAL A 283 -16.15 -1.33 -7.04
N PRO A 284 -16.20 -0.51 -8.11
CA PRO A 284 -17.40 0.26 -8.38
C PRO A 284 -18.50 -0.67 -8.92
N GLU A 285 -19.74 -0.19 -8.94
CA GLU A 285 -20.84 -0.88 -9.62
C GLU A 285 -20.43 -1.21 -11.07
N PRO A 286 -20.56 -2.47 -11.52
CA PRO A 286 -20.03 -2.87 -12.82
C PRO A 286 -20.52 -1.99 -13.99
N GLY A 287 -19.57 -1.51 -14.78
CA GLY A 287 -19.81 -0.57 -15.88
C GLY A 287 -19.76 0.91 -15.48
N GLU A 288 -19.47 1.24 -14.23
CA GLU A 288 -19.18 2.63 -13.83
C GLU A 288 -17.75 3.06 -14.19
N ALA A 289 -17.62 4.33 -14.60
CA ALA A 289 -16.33 4.97 -14.90
C ALA A 289 -15.69 5.67 -13.68
N HIS A 290 -16.39 5.74 -12.55
CA HIS A 290 -15.91 6.46 -11.36
C HIS A 290 -15.04 5.56 -10.51
N MET A 291 -13.73 5.84 -10.49
CA MET A 291 -12.73 4.98 -9.87
C MET A 291 -12.13 5.53 -8.57
N LEU A 292 -12.34 6.82 -8.26
CA LEU A 292 -11.62 7.47 -7.15
C LEU A 292 -11.93 6.84 -5.80
N ASN A 293 -13.20 6.58 -5.48
CA ASN A 293 -13.59 5.99 -4.21
C ASN A 293 -12.89 4.65 -4.00
N SER A 294 -12.97 3.75 -4.98
CA SER A 294 -12.32 2.44 -4.92
C SER A 294 -10.81 2.53 -4.65
N VAL A 295 -10.13 3.55 -5.19
CA VAL A 295 -8.70 3.75 -4.91
C VAL A 295 -8.45 4.31 -3.51
N LEU A 296 -9.28 5.25 -3.03
CA LEU A 296 -9.19 5.76 -1.67
C LEU A 296 -9.47 4.66 -0.64
N ASP A 297 -10.50 3.85 -0.87
CA ASP A 297 -10.83 2.68 -0.06
C ASP A 297 -9.67 1.68 -0.05
N SER A 298 -9.04 1.42 -1.20
CA SER A 298 -7.88 0.54 -1.32
C SER A 298 -6.69 1.03 -0.50
N ASP A 299 -6.37 2.32 -0.57
CA ASP A 299 -5.27 2.89 0.19
C ASP A 299 -5.56 2.91 1.69
N ALA A 300 -6.79 3.29 2.07
CA ALA A 300 -7.24 3.29 3.46
C ALA A 300 -7.19 1.89 4.08
N LEU A 301 -7.78 0.88 3.43
CA LEU A 301 -7.80 -0.52 3.88
C LEU A 301 -6.39 -1.12 3.94
N GLY A 302 -5.58 -0.91 2.89
CA GLY A 302 -4.20 -1.37 2.85
C GLY A 302 -3.35 -0.78 3.98
N SER A 303 -3.54 0.50 4.31
CA SER A 303 -2.76 1.17 5.36
C SER A 303 -2.93 0.59 6.77
N ILE A 304 -4.02 -0.15 7.01
CA ILE A 304 -4.38 -0.72 8.32
C ILE A 304 -4.46 -2.25 8.34
N GLY A 305 -3.79 -2.90 7.38
CA GLY A 305 -3.58 -4.35 7.42
C GLY A 305 -4.75 -5.18 6.85
N TRP A 306 -5.41 -4.71 5.81
CA TRP A 306 -6.26 -5.53 4.95
C TRP A 306 -5.52 -5.94 3.67
N ASP A 307 -6.05 -6.93 2.95
CA ASP A 307 -5.58 -7.29 1.59
C ASP A 307 -6.61 -6.82 0.55
N PRO A 308 -6.57 -5.53 0.14
CA PRO A 308 -7.49 -5.00 -0.85
C PRO A 308 -7.08 -5.42 -2.26
N LEU A 309 -8.00 -6.05 -2.98
CA LEU A 309 -7.94 -6.19 -4.44
C LEU A 309 -8.88 -5.17 -5.06
N THR A 310 -8.34 -4.22 -5.82
CA THR A 310 -9.16 -3.21 -6.52
C THR A 310 -9.29 -3.57 -7.99
N GLU A 311 -10.53 -3.74 -8.46
CA GLU A 311 -10.82 -4.11 -9.84
C GLU A 311 -11.96 -3.24 -10.41
N PHE A 312 -12.05 -3.17 -11.73
CA PHE A 312 -13.01 -2.31 -12.44
C PHE A 312 -13.82 -3.14 -13.45
N PRO A 313 -14.74 -4.00 -12.98
CA PRO A 313 -15.48 -4.91 -13.85
C PRO A 313 -16.41 -4.14 -14.79
N ALA A 314 -16.37 -4.49 -16.08
CA ALA A 314 -17.27 -3.91 -17.08
C ALA A 314 -18.72 -4.46 -17.00
N SER A 315 -18.91 -5.63 -16.37
CA SER A 315 -20.22 -6.30 -16.25
C SER A 315 -20.33 -7.16 -14.98
N ASP A 316 -21.55 -7.60 -14.68
CA ASP A 316 -21.83 -8.53 -13.57
C ASP A 316 -21.09 -9.86 -13.73
N GLU A 317 -20.96 -10.34 -14.96
CA GLU A 317 -20.29 -11.60 -15.28
C GLU A 317 -18.80 -11.49 -14.95
N ALA A 318 -18.17 -10.37 -15.30
CA ALA A 318 -16.77 -10.11 -14.95
C ALA A 318 -16.57 -10.04 -13.41
N LEU A 319 -17.49 -9.42 -12.68
CA LEU A 319 -17.44 -9.41 -11.21
C LEU A 319 -17.59 -10.82 -10.62
N GLN A 320 -18.50 -11.63 -11.16
CA GLN A 320 -18.69 -13.01 -10.72
C GLN A 320 -17.43 -13.86 -10.95
N ASP A 321 -16.77 -13.72 -12.10
CA ASP A 321 -15.53 -14.45 -12.40
C ASP A 321 -14.41 -14.08 -11.40
N LEU A 322 -14.28 -12.79 -11.05
CA LEU A 322 -13.32 -12.31 -10.05
C LEU A 322 -13.60 -12.91 -8.66
N ILE A 323 -14.86 -12.83 -8.22
CA ILE A 323 -15.29 -13.33 -6.91
C ILE A 323 -15.21 -14.86 -6.82
N ALA A 324 -15.48 -15.57 -7.90
CA ALA A 324 -15.40 -17.03 -7.93
C ALA A 324 -13.94 -17.53 -7.91
N GLY A 325 -13.00 -16.74 -8.43
CA GLY A 325 -11.58 -17.11 -8.49
C GLY A 325 -10.85 -17.05 -7.15
N THR A 326 -11.30 -16.20 -6.22
CA THR A 326 -10.54 -15.84 -5.01
C THR A 326 -11.45 -15.85 -3.77
N TRP A 327 -10.89 -16.12 -2.58
CA TRP A 327 -11.63 -15.97 -1.33
C TRP A 327 -11.60 -14.51 -0.87
N PHE A 328 -12.77 -13.92 -0.60
CA PHE A 328 -12.89 -12.59 0.00
C PHE A 328 -13.70 -12.64 1.29
N ASP A 329 -13.24 -11.93 2.31
CA ASP A 329 -13.97 -11.74 3.56
C ASP A 329 -15.01 -10.63 3.42
N ALA A 330 -14.72 -9.64 2.57
CA ALA A 330 -15.68 -8.61 2.21
C ALA A 330 -15.63 -8.17 0.75
N LEU A 331 -16.75 -7.61 0.31
CA LEU A 331 -16.92 -6.86 -0.93
C LEU A 331 -17.25 -5.42 -0.55
N ASP A 332 -16.42 -4.49 -0.98
CA ASP A 332 -16.68 -3.05 -0.93
C ASP A 332 -17.15 -2.57 -2.31
N LEU A 333 -18.42 -2.19 -2.39
CA LEU A 333 -19.11 -1.84 -3.62
C LEU A 333 -19.50 -0.36 -3.61
N SER A 334 -18.88 0.44 -4.47
CA SER A 334 -19.17 1.87 -4.56
C SER A 334 -20.12 2.21 -5.71
N LEU A 335 -21.04 3.16 -5.47
CA LEU A 335 -21.97 3.67 -6.47
C LEU A 335 -21.84 5.18 -6.61
N SER A 336 -21.50 5.65 -7.81
CA SER A 336 -21.38 7.08 -8.09
C SER A 336 -22.76 7.74 -8.29
N PRO A 337 -22.99 8.95 -7.72
CA PRO A 337 -24.18 9.72 -8.01
C PRO A 337 -24.16 10.38 -9.39
N ALA A 338 -23.04 10.30 -10.12
CA ALA A 338 -22.89 11.02 -11.38
C ALA A 338 -23.91 10.51 -12.41
N PHE A 339 -23.96 9.21 -12.66
CA PHE A 339 -24.88 8.65 -13.65
C PHE A 339 -26.20 8.24 -13.01
N ARG A 340 -27.03 9.20 -12.59
CA ARG A 340 -28.37 8.93 -12.02
C ARG A 340 -29.22 8.16 -13.04
N ARG A 341 -29.54 6.90 -12.73
CA ARG A 341 -30.43 6.03 -13.53
C ARG A 341 -31.58 5.55 -12.65
N GLU A 342 -32.79 5.45 -13.20
CA GLU A 342 -34.01 5.07 -12.45
C GLU A 342 -33.88 3.72 -11.71
N ASN A 343 -33.00 2.82 -12.17
CA ASN A 343 -32.86 1.44 -11.68
C ASN A 343 -31.54 1.13 -10.96
N TRP A 344 -30.77 2.14 -10.54
CA TRP A 344 -29.50 1.97 -9.84
C TRP A 344 -29.55 1.11 -8.56
N LEU A 345 -30.46 1.36 -7.61
CA LEU A 345 -30.57 0.52 -6.41
C LEU A 345 -31.05 -0.91 -6.72
N PRO A 346 -32.06 -1.15 -7.57
CA PRO A 346 -32.38 -2.50 -8.06
C PRO A 346 -31.19 -3.19 -8.76
N ARG A 347 -30.39 -2.44 -9.51
CA ARG A 347 -29.18 -2.93 -10.18
C ARG A 347 -28.13 -3.37 -9.17
N VAL A 348 -27.82 -2.54 -8.17
CA VAL A 348 -26.92 -2.91 -7.05
C VAL A 348 -27.46 -4.12 -6.29
N THR A 349 -28.78 -4.21 -6.07
CA THR A 349 -29.40 -5.38 -5.42
C THR A 349 -29.09 -6.67 -6.20
N LYS A 350 -29.22 -6.63 -7.53
CA LYS A 350 -28.85 -7.76 -8.40
C LYS A 350 -27.36 -8.06 -8.32
N THR A 351 -26.50 -7.05 -8.36
CA THR A 351 -25.03 -7.19 -8.28
C THR A 351 -24.63 -7.88 -6.98
N ILE A 352 -25.16 -7.42 -5.85
CA ILE A 352 -24.90 -8.00 -4.52
C ILE A 352 -25.37 -9.47 -4.47
N ALA A 353 -26.55 -9.77 -5.00
CA ALA A 353 -27.06 -11.14 -5.04
C ALA A 353 -26.16 -12.07 -5.86
N LEU A 354 -25.70 -11.62 -7.03
CA LEU A 354 -24.78 -12.38 -7.90
C LEU A 354 -23.42 -12.58 -7.25
N ALA A 355 -22.87 -11.52 -6.65
CA ALA A 355 -21.61 -11.57 -5.92
C ALA A 355 -21.66 -12.59 -4.77
N ARG A 356 -22.72 -12.57 -3.95
CA ARG A 356 -22.92 -13.55 -2.87
C ARG A 356 -23.04 -14.97 -3.40
N HIS A 357 -23.73 -15.17 -4.52
CA HIS A 357 -23.89 -16.49 -5.13
C HIS A 357 -22.58 -17.06 -5.70
N ALA A 358 -21.76 -16.22 -6.33
CA ALA A 358 -20.47 -16.63 -6.88
C ALA A 358 -19.36 -16.74 -5.82
N SER A 359 -19.54 -16.12 -4.65
CA SER A 359 -18.55 -16.10 -3.58
C SER A 359 -18.21 -17.48 -3.05
N ARG A 360 -16.91 -17.72 -2.87
CA ARG A 360 -16.40 -18.89 -2.16
C ARG A 360 -16.65 -18.80 -0.65
N ASN A 361 -16.87 -17.59 -0.14
CA ASN A 361 -17.19 -17.33 1.25
C ASN A 361 -18.72 -17.18 1.42
N PRO A 362 -19.42 -18.15 2.04
CA PRO A 362 -20.86 -18.06 2.26
C PRO A 362 -21.25 -16.94 3.26
N ALA A 363 -20.29 -16.49 4.06
CA ALA A 363 -20.46 -15.41 5.03
C ALA A 363 -19.92 -14.06 4.52
N LEU A 364 -19.73 -13.90 3.19
CA LEU A 364 -19.24 -12.66 2.58
C LEU A 364 -19.94 -11.44 3.17
N VAL A 365 -19.17 -10.48 3.68
CA VAL A 365 -19.69 -9.18 4.11
C VAL A 365 -19.71 -8.24 2.91
N VAL A 366 -20.82 -7.56 2.68
CA VAL A 366 -20.96 -6.59 1.59
C VAL A 366 -21.20 -5.23 2.20
N VAL A 367 -20.26 -4.31 1.98
CA VAL A 367 -20.36 -2.90 2.36
C VAL A 367 -20.59 -2.10 1.10
N VAL A 368 -21.49 -1.12 1.18
CA VAL A 368 -21.75 -0.20 0.08
C VAL A 368 -21.29 1.21 0.42
N GLY A 369 -20.69 1.86 -0.56
CA GLY A 369 -20.20 3.23 -0.48
C GLY A 369 -20.82 4.12 -1.55
N GLY A 370 -20.82 5.43 -1.30
CA GLY A 370 -21.33 6.42 -2.25
C GLY A 370 -22.47 7.28 -1.69
N ARG A 371 -22.68 8.43 -2.34
CA ARG A 371 -23.53 9.51 -1.82
C ARG A 371 -24.98 9.10 -1.55
N ILE A 372 -25.55 8.22 -2.37
CA ILE A 372 -26.94 7.79 -2.16
C ILE A 372 -27.12 7.02 -0.85
N PHE A 373 -26.10 6.28 -0.41
CA PHE A 373 -26.19 5.48 0.81
C PHE A 373 -26.00 6.32 2.07
N THR A 374 -25.39 7.50 1.96
CA THR A 374 -25.31 8.48 3.05
C THR A 374 -26.54 9.39 3.11
N GLU A 375 -27.18 9.67 1.97
CA GLU A 375 -28.38 10.52 1.89
C GLU A 375 -29.70 9.75 2.13
N ASP A 376 -29.79 8.49 1.70
CA ASP A 376 -30.96 7.62 1.90
C ASP A 376 -30.62 6.46 2.84
N ALA A 377 -30.99 6.62 4.12
CA ALA A 377 -30.79 5.58 5.13
C ALA A 377 -31.51 4.25 4.81
N SER A 378 -32.56 4.27 3.97
CA SER A 378 -33.27 3.05 3.54
C SER A 378 -32.54 2.30 2.43
N ALA A 379 -31.64 2.96 1.69
CA ALA A 379 -30.96 2.39 0.53
C ALA A 379 -30.17 1.14 0.89
N ARG A 380 -29.48 1.12 2.04
CA ARG A 380 -28.75 -0.06 2.55
C ARG A 380 -29.62 -1.31 2.59
N THR A 381 -30.79 -1.20 3.23
CA THR A 381 -31.71 -2.33 3.42
C THR A 381 -32.34 -2.75 2.09
N ARG A 382 -32.64 -1.79 1.21
CA ARG A 382 -33.21 -2.06 -0.12
C ARG A 382 -32.27 -2.89 -1.01
N VAL A 383 -30.97 -2.64 -0.92
CA VAL A 383 -29.97 -3.36 -1.74
C VAL A 383 -29.46 -4.66 -1.11
N GLY A 384 -29.76 -4.90 0.17
CA GLY A 384 -29.30 -6.10 0.88
C GLY A 384 -27.82 -6.07 1.27
N ALA A 385 -27.26 -4.87 1.47
CA ALA A 385 -25.90 -4.70 1.98
C ALA A 385 -25.85 -4.89 3.51
N ASP A 386 -24.73 -5.41 4.02
CA ASP A 386 -24.50 -5.59 5.45
C ASP A 386 -24.17 -4.24 6.12
N GLY A 387 -23.33 -3.41 5.49
CA GLY A 387 -22.89 -2.11 6.02
C GLY A 387 -22.94 -0.97 5.00
N VAL A 388 -22.85 0.27 5.49
CA VAL A 388 -22.64 1.48 4.66
C VAL A 388 -21.37 2.16 5.13
N SER A 389 -20.48 2.46 4.20
CA SER A 389 -19.29 3.27 4.47
C SER A 389 -19.49 4.72 4.03
N PRO A 390 -19.51 5.69 4.96
CA PRO A 390 -19.60 7.12 4.61
C PRO A 390 -18.29 7.73 4.11
N THR A 391 -17.14 7.18 4.51
CA THR A 391 -15.78 7.67 4.20
C THR A 391 -14.83 6.49 4.01
N ALA A 392 -13.77 6.65 3.22
CA ALA A 392 -12.81 5.59 2.96
C ALA A 392 -12.09 5.12 4.25
N LEU A 393 -11.85 6.04 5.20
CA LEU A 393 -11.24 5.69 6.49
C LEU A 393 -12.18 4.87 7.38
N SER A 394 -13.49 5.00 7.22
CA SER A 394 -14.48 4.25 8.00
C SER A 394 -14.74 2.83 7.47
N THR A 395 -14.45 2.58 6.18
CA THR A 395 -14.75 1.32 5.47
C THR A 395 -14.27 0.09 6.26
N ALA A 396 -13.03 0.10 6.72
CA ALA A 396 -12.45 -1.03 7.45
C ALA A 396 -13.10 -1.32 8.80
N HIS A 397 -13.54 -0.27 9.52
CA HIS A 397 -14.23 -0.43 10.78
C HIS A 397 -15.60 -1.05 10.55
N VAL A 398 -16.34 -0.56 9.55
CA VAL A 398 -17.65 -1.08 9.16
C VAL A 398 -17.55 -2.56 8.78
N ILE A 399 -16.59 -2.93 7.92
CA ILE A 399 -16.40 -4.33 7.52
C ILE A 399 -16.11 -5.20 8.74
N ARG A 400 -15.21 -4.77 9.65
CA ARG A 400 -14.84 -5.55 10.83
C ARG A 400 -16.02 -5.80 11.76
N ASP A 401 -16.86 -4.79 11.97
CA ASP A 401 -18.05 -4.90 12.82
C ASP A 401 -19.07 -5.88 12.23
N GLU A 402 -19.29 -5.83 10.91
CA GLU A 402 -20.20 -6.77 10.24
C GLU A 402 -19.66 -8.21 10.20
N ILE A 403 -18.35 -8.40 10.03
CA ILE A 403 -17.71 -9.73 10.14
C ILE A 403 -17.94 -10.31 11.54
N ASN A 404 -17.79 -9.48 12.58
CA ASN A 404 -17.97 -9.94 13.96
C ASN A 404 -19.42 -10.32 14.26
N LYS A 405 -20.40 -9.58 13.72
CA LYS A 405 -21.83 -9.94 13.84
C LYS A 405 -22.14 -11.30 13.20
N LYS A 406 -21.67 -11.54 11.98
CA LYS A 406 -21.87 -12.82 11.28
C LYS A 406 -21.17 -14.02 11.91
N LYS A 407 -20.17 -13.81 12.76
CA LYS A 407 -19.53 -14.89 13.53
C LYS A 407 -20.29 -15.25 14.81
N ALA A 408 -21.16 -14.36 15.29
CA ALA A 408 -21.93 -14.56 16.52
C ALA A 408 -23.28 -15.26 16.26
N ASP A 409 -23.80 -15.14 15.03
CA ASP A 409 -24.96 -15.87 14.51
C ASP A 409 -24.57 -17.25 13.95
#